data_AF-A0A3B3BJ21-F1
#
_entry.id   AF-A0A3B3BJ21-F1
#
_cell.length_a   1.000
_cell.length_b   1.000
_cell.length_c   1.000
_cell.angle_alpha   90.00
_cell.angle_beta   90.00
_cell.angle_gamma   90.00
#
_symmetry.space_group_name_H-M   'P 1'
#
loop_
_entity.id
_entity.type
_entity.pdbx_description
1 polymer ?
#
loop_
_entity_poly.entity_id
_entity_poly.type
_entity_poly.pdbx_seq_one_letter_code
_entity_poly.pdbx_strand_id
1 'polypeptide(L)'
;MAAPVATLNCEDFSLFQMMEAHLNRDKAIKTCIAQTSEVVEKLREQRAQESENLGLIKQLRKEQTKLKLMQSELNVEEVVNDRSLKVFNERCRIHYTPPKVN
;
A
#
# COMPACT_ATOMS: atom_id res chain seq x y z
N MET A 1 -28.20 -15.44 0.53
CA MET A 1 -28.80 -14.10 0.62
C MET A 1 -27.89 -13.14 -0.12
N ALA A 2 -28.34 -12.58 -1.24
CA ALA A 2 -27.58 -11.60 -2.00
C ALA A 2 -27.70 -10.25 -1.28
N ALA A 3 -26.57 -9.64 -0.92
CA ALA A 3 -26.54 -8.28 -0.39
C ALA A 3 -27.19 -7.32 -1.41
N PRO A 4 -27.94 -6.29 -0.97
CA PRO A 4 -28.52 -5.33 -1.88
C PRO A 4 -27.39 -4.61 -2.60
N VAL A 5 -27.38 -4.68 -3.94
CA VAL A 5 -26.47 -3.90 -4.77
C VAL A 5 -26.88 -2.43 -4.60
N ALA A 6 -26.27 -1.76 -3.64
CA ALA A 6 -26.33 -0.30 -3.56
C ALA A 6 -25.72 0.22 -4.87
N THR A 7 -26.55 0.83 -5.71
CA THR A 7 -26.08 1.50 -6.92
C THR A 7 -25.32 2.75 -6.50
N LEU A 8 -24.01 2.64 -6.32
CA LEU A 8 -23.15 3.80 -6.11
C LEU A 8 -23.11 4.63 -7.39
N ASN A 9 -23.37 5.92 -7.26
CA ASN A 9 -23.14 6.85 -8.36
C ASN A 9 -21.62 7.08 -8.53
N CYS A 10 -21.23 7.66 -9.67
CA CYS A 10 -19.83 7.90 -9.98
C CYS A 10 -19.14 8.89 -9.02
N GLU A 11 -19.88 9.80 -8.40
CA GLU A 11 -19.34 10.77 -7.45
C GLU A 11 -18.93 10.07 -6.13
N ASP A 12 -19.84 9.30 -5.55
CA ASP A 12 -19.62 8.55 -4.30
C ASP A 12 -18.52 7.49 -4.47
N PHE A 13 -18.51 6.80 -5.62
CA PHE A 13 -17.47 5.84 -5.93
C PHE A 13 -16.09 6.50 -6.08
N SER A 14 -16.01 7.67 -6.74
CA SER A 14 -14.76 8.42 -6.88
C SER A 14 -14.22 8.87 -5.53
N LEU A 15 -15.05 9.58 -4.77
CA LEU A 15 -14.61 10.33 -3.60
C LEU A 15 -14.36 9.41 -2.40
N PHE A 16 -15.33 8.56 -2.09
CA PHE A 16 -15.32 7.78 -0.84
C PHE A 16 -14.75 6.38 -1.03
N GLN A 17 -14.99 5.72 -2.16
CA GLN A 17 -14.53 4.34 -2.29
C GLN A 17 -13.15 4.24 -2.91
N MET A 18 -12.91 4.91 -4.03
CA MET A 18 -11.67 4.76 -4.77
C MET A 18 -10.53 5.57 -4.11
N MET A 19 -10.69 6.89 -4.02
CA MET A 19 -9.64 7.78 -3.49
C MET A 19 -9.29 7.46 -2.03
N GLU A 20 -10.29 7.32 -1.16
CA GLU A 20 -10.06 7.01 0.27
C GLU A 20 -9.38 5.65 0.45
N ALA A 21 -9.80 4.62 -0.30
CA ALA A 21 -9.18 3.30 -0.20
C ALA A 21 -7.72 3.30 -0.67
N HIS A 22 -7.39 4.06 -1.72
CA HIS A 22 -6.01 4.21 -2.20
C HIS A 22 -5.14 4.97 -1.18
N LEU A 23 -5.66 6.06 -0.61
CA LEU A 23 -4.97 6.81 0.45
C LEU A 23 -4.73 5.97 1.71
N ASN A 24 -5.75 5.20 2.14
CA ASN A 24 -5.64 4.33 3.29
C ASN A 24 -4.64 3.19 3.07
N ARG A 25 -4.62 2.60 1.87
CA ARG A 25 -3.64 1.57 1.49
C ARG A 25 -2.22 2.13 1.46
N ASP A 26 -1.99 3.27 0.81
CA ASP A 26 -0.68 3.92 0.77
C ASP A 26 -0.14 4.23 2.18
N LYS A 27 -0.99 4.79 3.05
CA LYS A 27 -0.65 5.05 4.46
C LYS A 27 -0.29 3.77 5.21
N ALA A 28 -1.07 2.70 5.02
CA ALA A 28 -0.80 1.41 5.66
C ALA A 28 0.53 0.80 5.18
N ILE A 29 0.77 0.79 3.86
CA ILE A 29 2.02 0.28 3.28
C ILE A 29 3.22 1.05 3.83
N LYS A 30 3.17 2.39 3.83
CA LYS A 30 4.24 3.24 4.38
C LYS A 30 4.49 2.97 5.87
N THR A 31 3.43 2.78 6.65
CA THR A 31 3.52 2.43 8.07
C THR A 31 4.21 1.07 8.26
N CYS A 32 3.83 0.06 7.49
CA CYS A 32 4.45 -1.28 7.52
C CYS A 32 5.93 -1.24 7.14
N ILE A 33 6.29 -0.44 6.12
CA ILE A 33 7.69 -0.22 5.71
C ILE A 33 8.48 0.44 6.85
N ALA A 34 7.95 1.50 7.46
CA ALA A 34 8.62 2.20 8.55
C ALA A 34 8.89 1.26 9.75
N GLN A 35 7.87 0.53 10.19
CA GLN A 35 7.99 -0.44 11.29
C GLN A 35 9.00 -1.54 10.97
N THR A 36 8.94 -2.11 9.76
CA THR A 36 9.87 -3.19 9.39
C THR A 36 11.29 -2.68 9.21
N SER A 37 11.46 -1.43 8.74
CA SER A 37 12.77 -0.77 8.65
C SER A 37 13.39 -0.60 10.03
N GLU A 38 12.61 -0.13 11.02
CA GLU A 38 13.08 0.00 12.41
C GLU A 38 13.54 -1.36 12.98
N VAL A 39 12.80 -2.44 12.71
CA VAL A 39 13.19 -3.79 13.13
C VAL A 39 14.50 -4.24 12.45
N VAL A 40 14.66 -3.98 11.14
CA VAL A 40 15.89 -4.32 10.41
C VAL A 40 17.08 -3.54 10.96
N GLU A 41 16.94 -2.26 11.26
CA GLU A 41 18.03 -1.45 11.84
C GLU A 41 18.44 -1.97 13.23
N LYS A 42 17.48 -2.26 14.11
CA LYS A 42 17.77 -2.89 15.42
C LYS A 42 18.51 -4.22 15.28
N LEU A 43 18.10 -5.07 14.34
CA LEU A 43 18.78 -6.35 14.08
C LEU A 43 20.19 -6.16 13.50
N ARG A 44 20.43 -5.10 12.72
CA ARG A 44 21.77 -4.76 12.21
C ARG A 44 22.69 -4.32 13.34
N GLU A 45 22.20 -3.50 14.26
CA GLU A 45 22.95 -3.06 15.44
C GLU A 45 23.32 -4.23 16.34
N GLN A 46 22.36 -5.12 16.63
CA GLN A 46 22.63 -6.33 17.42
C GLN A 46 23.65 -7.25 16.74
N ARG A 47 23.59 -7.39 15.40
CA ARG A 47 24.58 -8.17 14.63
C ARG A 47 25.98 -7.60 14.74
N ALA A 48 26.12 -6.28 14.83
CA ALA A 48 27.42 -5.63 14.97
C ALA A 48 28.07 -5.95 16.33
N GLN A 49 27.26 -6.26 17.34
CA GLN A 49 27.71 -6.65 18.68
C GLN A 49 27.94 -8.17 18.81
N GLU A 50 27.13 -8.99 18.13
CA GLU A 50 27.22 -10.46 18.14
C GLU A 50 27.37 -11.02 16.71
N SER A 51 28.59 -11.00 16.17
CA SER A 51 28.86 -11.31 14.75
C SER A 51 28.61 -12.76 14.33
N GLU A 52 28.70 -13.72 15.26
CA GLU A 52 28.61 -15.17 14.98
C GLU A 52 27.25 -15.79 15.33
N ASN A 53 26.28 -15.01 15.77
CA ASN A 53 24.95 -15.51 16.11
C ASN A 53 24.15 -15.87 14.84
N LEU A 54 24.18 -17.15 14.45
CA LEU A 54 23.49 -17.69 13.27
C LEU A 54 21.97 -17.46 13.31
N GLY A 55 21.36 -17.47 14.50
CA GLY A 55 19.94 -17.18 14.68
C GLY A 55 19.61 -15.76 14.26
N LEU A 56 20.45 -14.80 14.69
CA LEU A 56 20.31 -13.39 14.39
C LEU A 56 20.51 -13.09 12.90
N ILE A 57 21.47 -13.77 12.25
CA ILE A 57 21.67 -13.66 10.80
C ILE A 57 20.44 -14.14 10.02
N LYS A 58 19.84 -15.26 10.43
CA LYS A 58 18.63 -15.80 9.78
C LYS A 58 17.44 -14.87 9.95
N GLN A 59 17.26 -14.31 11.14
CA GLN A 59 16.19 -13.36 11.43
C GLN A 59 16.36 -12.06 10.62
N LEU A 60 17.58 -11.51 10.56
CA LEU A 60 17.89 -10.33 9.77
C LEU A 60 17.56 -10.53 8.28
N ARG A 61 17.95 -11.67 7.68
CA ARG A 61 17.61 -11.97 6.27
C ARG A 61 16.10 -12.05 6.03
N LYS A 62 15.35 -12.62 6.98
CA LYS A 62 13.88 -12.72 6.90
C LYS A 62 13.24 -11.33 6.91
N GLU A 63 13.61 -10.46 7.85
CA GLU A 63 13.06 -9.11 7.94
C GLU A 63 13.50 -8.23 6.77
N GLN A 64 14.73 -8.38 6.26
CA GLN A 64 15.17 -7.69 5.04
C GLN A 64 14.36 -8.11 3.80
N THR A 65 14.04 -9.40 3.67
CA THR A 65 13.21 -9.90 2.56
C THR A 65 11.79 -9.36 2.68
N LYS A 66 11.23 -9.37 3.89
CA LYS A 66 9.91 -8.79 4.19
C LYS A 66 9.86 -7.30 3.86
N LEU A 67 10.89 -6.53 4.26
CA LEU A 67 11.00 -5.11 3.93
C LEU A 67 10.99 -4.88 2.42
N LYS A 68 11.77 -5.65 1.66
CA LYS A 68 11.80 -5.56 0.19
C LYS A 68 10.43 -5.84 -0.44
N LEU A 69 9.71 -6.85 0.06
CA LEU A 69 8.36 -7.15 -0.42
C LEU A 69 7.40 -6.00 -0.11
N MET A 70 7.42 -5.45 1.10
CA MET A 70 6.59 -4.30 1.48
C MET A 70 6.90 -3.06 0.62
N GLN A 71 8.16 -2.82 0.29
CA GLN A 71 8.54 -1.74 -0.62
C GLN A 71 8.00 -1.96 -2.03
N SER A 72 7.95 -3.21 -2.53
CA SER A 72 7.35 -3.50 -3.84
C SER A 72 5.84 -3.26 -3.88
N GLU A 73 5.14 -3.34 -2.74
CA GLU A 73 3.71 -3.02 -2.67
C GLU A 73 3.41 -1.55 -3.00
N LEU A 74 4.35 -0.61 -2.79
CA LEU A 74 4.18 0.78 -3.22
C LEU A 74 4.06 0.87 -4.75
N ASN A 75 4.87 0.12 -5.48
CA ASN A 75 4.83 0.09 -6.94
C ASN A 75 3.54 -0.56 -7.43
N VAL A 76 3.07 -1.60 -6.74
CA VAL A 76 1.78 -2.24 -7.03
C VAL A 76 0.65 -1.24 -6.81
N GLU A 77 0.64 -0.53 -5.69
CA GLU A 77 -0.39 0.45 -5.36
C GLU A 77 -0.45 1.61 -6.37
N GLU A 78 0.71 2.10 -6.83
CA GLU A 78 0.78 3.10 -7.90
C GLU A 78 0.11 2.60 -9.19
N VAL A 79 0.48 1.40 -9.65
CA VAL A 79 -0.10 0.82 -10.87
C VAL A 79 -1.59 0.57 -10.71
N VAL A 80 -2.04 0.04 -9.56
CA VAL A 80 -3.46 -0.21 -9.31
C VAL A 80 -4.23 1.11 -9.26
N ASN A 81 -3.69 2.17 -8.66
CA ASN A 81 -4.31 3.49 -8.64
C ASN A 81 -4.47 4.08 -10.05
N ASP A 82 -3.42 4.05 -10.88
CA ASP A 82 -3.48 4.50 -12.27
C ASP A 82 -4.53 3.73 -13.10
N ARG A 83 -4.51 2.40 -13.00
CA ARG A 83 -5.48 1.54 -13.71
C ARG A 83 -6.91 1.77 -13.24
N SER A 84 -7.14 1.90 -11.94
CA SER A 84 -8.45 2.20 -11.35
C SER A 84 -8.96 3.55 -11.84
N LEU A 85 -8.11 4.58 -11.81
CA LEU A 85 -8.45 5.92 -12.27
C LEU A 85 -8.79 5.92 -13.77
N LYS A 86 -8.05 5.17 -14.59
CA LYS A 86 -8.35 5.03 -16.02
C LYS A 86 -9.72 4.40 -16.23
N VAL A 87 -10.02 3.27 -15.59
CA VAL A 87 -11.32 2.57 -15.70
C VAL A 87 -12.45 3.47 -15.20
N PHE A 88 -12.23 4.18 -14.10
CA PHE A 88 -13.17 5.17 -13.59
C PHE A 88 -13.47 6.24 -14.64
N ASN A 89 -12.45 6.88 -15.19
CA ASN A 89 -12.64 7.89 -16.23
C ASN A 89 -13.36 7.33 -17.47
N GLU A 90 -13.04 6.12 -17.92
CA GLU A 90 -13.70 5.52 -19.08
C GLU A 90 -15.20 5.26 -18.84
N ARG A 91 -15.58 4.84 -17.63
CA ARG A 91 -16.96 4.47 -17.31
C ARG A 91 -17.81 5.62 -16.77
N CYS A 92 -17.19 6.55 -16.05
CA CYS A 92 -17.89 7.59 -15.30
C CYS A 92 -17.79 8.99 -15.89
N ARG A 93 -16.93 9.25 -16.89
CA ARG A 93 -16.73 10.60 -17.44
C ARG A 93 -17.99 11.27 -17.99
N ILE A 94 -18.95 10.51 -18.48
CA ILE A 94 -20.24 11.05 -18.98
C ILE A 94 -21.14 11.49 -17.82
N HIS A 95 -20.98 10.87 -16.64
CA HIS A 95 -21.82 11.06 -15.47
C HIS A 95 -21.21 12.01 -14.44
N TYR A 96 -19.88 12.08 -14.38
CA TYR A 96 -19.15 12.87 -13.38
C TYR A 96 -17.75 13.20 -13.89
N THR A 97 -17.34 14.46 -13.74
CA THR A 97 -15.96 14.90 -13.94
C THR A 97 -15.44 15.39 -12.59
N PRO A 98 -14.45 14.71 -11.99
CA PRO A 98 -13.89 15.15 -10.72
C PRO A 98 -13.32 16.56 -10.82
N PRO A 99 -13.47 17.41 -9.78
CA PRO A 99 -12.80 18.70 -9.73
C PRO A 99 -11.28 18.48 -9.76
N LYS A 100 -10.57 19.29 -10.56
CA LYS A 100 -9.10 19.23 -10.61
C LYS A 100 -8.55 19.60 -9.24
N VAL A 101 -7.88 18.66 -8.59
CA VAL A 101 -7.11 18.93 -7.38
C VAL A 101 -5.83 19.61 -7.85
N ASN A 102 -5.70 20.92 -7.57
CA ASN A 102 -4.50 21.71 -7.86
C ASN A 102 -3.35 21.36 -6.91
#